data_AF-A0A926CJC0-F1
#
_entry.id   AF-A0A926CJC0-F1
#
_cell.length_a   1.000
_cell.length_b   1.000
_cell.length_c   1.000
_cell.angle_alpha   90.00
_cell.angle_beta   90.00
_cell.angle_gamma   90.00
#
_symmetry.space_group_name_H-M   'P 1'
#
loop_
_entity.id
_entity.type
_entity.pdbx_description
1 polymer ?
#
loop_
_entity_poly.entity_id
_entity_poly.type
_entity_poly.pdbx_seq_one_letter_code
_entity_poly.pdbx_strand_id
1 'polypeptide(L)'
;MQSFQETVFKLKKYWSDRGCVIQEPYDMEVGAGTMCPETFLRVSGPDPWRVAYVQPSRRPADGRYGENPNRLYKHQQLQVILKPTPADVLDQYLGSLNAIGIDLRKHDIKFEEDNWESPTLGAWGIGWQVMLDGLEITQFTYFQQCGGVDLDLVPAEITYGLERLVAFLQGKESVYDIEWTSGTSYSTVRLADEVQNSVYN
;
A
#
# COMPACT_ATOMS: atom_id res chain seq x y z
N MET A 1 14.67 11.48 11.47
CA MET A 1 13.70 11.34 10.37
C MET A 1 13.94 9.99 9.75
N GLN A 2 12.92 9.18 9.55
CA GLN A 2 13.12 7.80 9.10
C GLN A 2 13.28 7.76 7.59
N SER A 3 14.21 6.95 7.11
CA SER A 3 14.38 6.73 5.67
C SER A 3 13.22 5.90 5.09
N PHE A 4 13.07 5.89 3.77
CA PHE A 4 12.09 5.03 3.09
C PHE A 4 12.27 3.56 3.49
N GLN A 5 13.52 3.08 3.45
CA GLN A 5 13.87 1.70 3.80
C GLN A 5 13.53 1.37 5.26
N GLU A 6 13.84 2.26 6.20
CA GLU A 6 13.51 2.06 7.61
C GLU A 6 11.99 2.02 7.86
N THR A 7 11.24 2.88 7.17
CA THR A 7 9.77 2.90 7.26
C THR A 7 9.18 1.57 6.82
N VAL A 8 9.65 1.02 5.69
CA VAL A 8 9.25 -0.31 5.20
C VAL A 8 9.58 -1.40 6.22
N PHE A 9 10.78 -1.40 6.78
CA PHE A 9 11.18 -2.40 7.79
C PHE A 9 10.31 -2.33 9.04
N LYS A 10 10.00 -1.13 9.53
CA LYS A 10 9.12 -0.96 10.69
C LYS A 10 7.71 -1.45 10.42
N LEU A 11 7.14 -1.16 9.26
CA LEU A 11 5.80 -1.66 8.92
C LEU A 11 5.79 -3.18 8.75
N LYS A 12 6.77 -3.77 8.05
CA LYS A 12 6.92 -5.23 7.96
C LYS A 12 7.03 -5.84 9.37
N LYS A 13 7.85 -5.29 10.25
CA LYS A 13 8.01 -5.76 11.64
C LYS A 13 6.71 -5.59 12.44
N TYR A 14 6.03 -4.46 12.33
CA TYR A 14 4.78 -4.16 13.02
C TYR A 14 3.67 -5.17 12.71
N TRP A 15 3.53 -5.53 11.43
CA TRP A 15 2.56 -6.53 10.98
C TRP A 15 3.00 -7.95 11.30
N SER A 16 4.30 -8.24 11.25
CA SER A 16 4.86 -9.52 11.72
C SER A 16 4.53 -9.77 13.19
N ASP A 17 4.68 -8.74 14.04
CA ASP A 17 4.33 -8.81 15.47
C ASP A 17 2.84 -9.03 15.74
N ARG A 18 1.99 -8.85 14.72
CA ARG A 18 0.54 -9.11 14.74
C ARG A 18 0.15 -10.42 14.06
N GLY A 19 1.15 -11.29 13.81
CA GLY A 19 0.94 -12.62 13.25
C GLY A 19 0.74 -12.62 11.73
N CYS A 20 1.09 -11.57 11.02
CA CYS A 20 1.16 -11.63 9.56
C CYS A 20 2.39 -12.40 9.11
N VAL A 21 2.21 -13.30 8.15
CA VAL A 21 3.31 -13.85 7.36
C VAL A 21 3.90 -12.71 6.53
N ILE A 22 5.22 -12.51 6.60
CA ILE A 22 5.89 -11.51 5.78
C ILE A 22 6.31 -12.18 4.48
N GLN A 23 5.67 -11.79 3.38
CA GLN A 23 6.00 -12.27 2.04
C GLN A 23 6.90 -11.27 1.31
N GLU A 24 7.57 -11.78 0.29
CA GLU A 24 8.34 -10.96 -0.65
C GLU A 24 7.50 -10.58 -1.87
N PRO A 25 7.88 -9.53 -2.61
CA PRO A 25 7.15 -9.11 -3.79
C PRO A 25 6.91 -10.23 -4.79
N TYR A 26 5.76 -10.19 -5.45
CA TYR A 26 5.50 -11.10 -6.56
C TYR A 26 6.45 -10.82 -7.73
N ASP A 27 6.90 -11.88 -8.38
CA ASP A 27 7.92 -11.86 -9.43
C ASP A 27 7.37 -11.52 -10.83
N MET A 28 6.06 -11.30 -10.97
CA MET A 28 5.42 -10.81 -12.18
C MET A 28 4.89 -9.37 -12.04
N GLU A 29 4.78 -8.68 -13.18
CA GLU A 29 4.13 -7.38 -13.24
C GLU A 29 2.67 -7.40 -12.81
N VAL A 30 2.34 -6.59 -11.81
CA VAL A 30 0.97 -6.36 -11.35
C VAL A 30 0.74 -4.88 -11.08
N GLY A 31 -0.53 -4.44 -11.18
CA GLY A 31 -0.92 -3.04 -10.95
C GLY A 31 -1.28 -2.70 -9.50
N ALA A 32 -1.43 -3.73 -8.66
CA ALA A 32 -1.72 -3.62 -7.23
C ALA A 32 -1.32 -4.91 -6.48
N GLY A 33 -1.09 -4.78 -5.16
CA GLY A 33 -0.92 -5.91 -4.24
C GLY A 33 -2.04 -6.94 -4.31
N THR A 34 -3.27 -6.48 -4.58
CA THR A 34 -4.47 -7.32 -4.72
C THR A 34 -4.33 -8.42 -5.77
N MET A 35 -3.60 -8.17 -6.87
CA MET A 35 -3.42 -9.12 -7.97
C MET A 35 -2.41 -10.23 -7.65
N CYS A 36 -1.62 -10.09 -6.59
CA CYS A 36 -0.66 -11.11 -6.18
C CYS A 36 -1.40 -12.35 -5.64
N PRO A 37 -0.92 -13.57 -5.92
CA PRO A 37 -1.50 -14.81 -5.38
C PRO A 37 -1.69 -14.81 -3.86
N GLU A 38 -0.79 -14.16 -3.12
CA GLU A 38 -0.85 -14.05 -1.66
C GLU A 38 -2.05 -13.24 -1.15
N THR A 39 -2.69 -12.45 -2.03
CA THR A 39 -4.01 -11.85 -1.79
C THR A 39 -5.07 -12.60 -2.59
N PHE A 40 -5.06 -12.52 -3.93
CA PHE A 40 -6.14 -12.94 -4.80
C PHE A 40 -6.61 -14.40 -4.57
N LEU A 41 -5.68 -15.35 -4.43
CA LEU A 41 -6.02 -16.76 -4.24
C LEU A 41 -6.31 -17.11 -2.77
N ARG A 42 -5.74 -16.34 -1.83
CA ARG A 42 -5.80 -16.63 -0.39
C ARG A 42 -7.02 -16.03 0.30
N VAL A 43 -7.60 -14.98 -0.27
CA VAL A 43 -8.86 -14.42 0.22
C VAL A 43 -10.03 -15.38 0.02
N SER A 44 -9.97 -16.25 -0.99
CA SER A 44 -10.97 -17.30 -1.23
C SER A 44 -10.87 -18.47 -0.23
N GLY A 45 -11.95 -19.22 -0.09
CA GLY A 45 -12.02 -20.43 0.75
C GLY A 45 -12.16 -20.15 2.25
N PRO A 46 -12.29 -21.20 3.07
CA PRO A 46 -12.64 -21.08 4.49
C PRO A 46 -11.46 -20.78 5.42
N ASP A 47 -10.21 -20.95 4.95
CA ASP A 47 -9.05 -20.88 5.82
C ASP A 47 -8.69 -19.42 6.18
N PRO A 48 -8.36 -19.12 7.45
CA PRO A 48 -7.87 -17.81 7.84
C PRO A 48 -6.50 -17.52 7.22
N TRP A 49 -6.24 -16.26 6.94
CA TRP A 49 -5.00 -15.82 6.30
C TRP A 49 -4.59 -14.43 6.76
N ARG A 50 -3.31 -14.26 7.13
CA ARG A 50 -2.74 -12.98 7.54
C ARG A 50 -1.39 -12.81 6.87
N VAL A 51 -1.26 -11.81 6.01
CA VAL A 51 -0.04 -11.57 5.25
C VAL A 51 0.25 -10.08 5.14
N ALA A 52 1.53 -9.72 5.11
CA ALA A 52 1.99 -8.38 4.77
C ALA A 52 3.21 -8.45 3.86
N TYR A 53 3.25 -7.62 2.81
CA TYR A 53 4.34 -7.61 1.85
C TYR A 53 4.43 -6.29 1.09
N VAL A 54 5.60 -6.01 0.53
CA VAL A 54 5.75 -4.90 -0.41
C VAL A 54 5.41 -5.41 -1.81
N GLN A 55 4.59 -4.68 -2.56
CA GLN A 55 4.33 -4.95 -3.96
C GLN A 55 4.72 -3.73 -4.81
N PRO A 56 5.84 -3.80 -5.58
CA PRO A 56 6.07 -2.90 -6.70
C PRO A 56 4.93 -3.03 -7.69
N SER A 57 4.16 -1.96 -7.86
CA SER A 57 2.97 -1.91 -8.68
C SER A 57 3.24 -1.05 -9.90
N ARG A 58 2.92 -1.55 -11.10
CA ARG A 58 3.12 -0.84 -12.36
C ARG A 58 1.77 -0.40 -12.93
N ARG A 59 1.64 0.89 -13.21
CA ARG A 59 0.46 1.50 -13.82
C ARG A 59 0.90 2.32 -15.03
N PRO A 60 0.93 1.73 -16.24
CA PRO A 60 1.48 2.39 -17.41
C PRO A 60 0.88 3.76 -17.73
N ALA A 61 -0.43 3.92 -17.57
CA ALA A 61 -1.12 5.19 -17.77
C ALA A 61 -0.71 6.29 -16.77
N ASP A 62 -0.05 5.92 -15.67
CA ASP A 62 0.35 6.85 -14.60
C ASP A 62 1.76 7.42 -14.78
N GLY A 63 2.55 6.95 -15.76
CA GLY A 63 3.88 7.47 -16.03
C GLY A 63 3.90 8.96 -16.38
N ARG A 64 4.85 9.71 -15.83
CA ARG A 64 4.96 11.17 -16.02
C ARG A 64 6.39 11.65 -16.30
N TYR A 65 7.22 10.82 -16.93
CA TYR A 65 8.57 11.18 -17.37
C TYR A 65 9.48 11.75 -16.27
N GLY A 66 9.22 11.44 -15.00
CA GLY A 66 9.97 12.01 -13.88
C GLY A 66 9.61 13.45 -13.52
N GLU A 67 8.61 14.06 -14.18
CA GLU A 67 8.28 15.49 -14.03
C GLU A 67 7.19 15.75 -12.99
N ASN A 68 6.35 14.75 -12.68
CA ASN A 68 5.31 14.90 -11.68
C ASN A 68 5.83 14.56 -10.28
N PRO A 69 5.58 15.41 -9.25
CA PRO A 69 6.11 15.19 -7.91
C PRO A 69 5.46 14.03 -7.15
N ASN A 70 4.31 13.52 -7.59
CA ASN A 70 3.50 12.55 -6.83
C ASN A 70 3.00 11.34 -7.64
N ARG A 71 3.03 11.42 -8.98
CA ARG A 71 2.48 10.40 -9.88
C ARG A 71 3.60 9.63 -10.55
N LEU A 72 3.53 8.30 -10.48
CA LEU A 72 4.60 7.38 -10.88
C LEU A 72 4.06 6.28 -11.78
N TYR A 73 4.85 5.86 -12.75
CA TYR A 73 4.65 4.63 -13.51
C TYR A 73 4.72 3.40 -12.61
N LYS A 74 5.72 3.37 -11.72
CA LYS A 74 5.96 2.28 -10.77
C LYS A 74 6.12 2.83 -9.36
N HIS A 75 5.19 2.47 -8.48
CA HIS A 75 5.20 2.82 -7.05
C HIS A 75 5.19 1.58 -6.17
N GLN A 76 5.46 1.74 -4.88
CA GLN A 76 5.54 0.66 -3.92
C GLN A 76 4.34 0.71 -2.98
N GLN A 77 3.55 -0.35 -3.04
CA GLN A 77 2.52 -0.58 -2.04
C GLN A 77 3.10 -1.42 -0.90
N LEU A 78 2.72 -1.12 0.33
CA LEU A 78 2.69 -2.16 1.34
C LEU A 78 1.28 -2.72 1.38
N GLN A 79 1.15 -4.00 1.13
CA GLN A 79 -0.09 -4.75 1.12
C GLN A 79 -0.23 -5.49 2.44
N VAL A 80 -1.41 -5.45 3.05
CA VAL A 80 -1.77 -6.27 4.23
C VAL A 80 -3.14 -6.89 3.99
N ILE A 81 -3.24 -8.20 4.24
CA ILE A 81 -4.52 -8.93 4.27
C ILE A 81 -4.72 -9.52 5.66
N LEU A 82 -5.92 -9.33 6.22
CA LEU A 82 -6.34 -9.90 7.49
C LEU A 82 -7.68 -10.62 7.30
N LYS A 83 -7.63 -11.95 7.26
CA LYS A 83 -8.77 -12.84 7.06
C LYS A 83 -8.90 -13.82 8.24
N PRO A 84 -10.03 -13.84 8.96
CA PRO A 84 -11.10 -12.86 8.90
C PRO A 84 -10.64 -11.49 9.42
N THR A 85 -11.41 -10.46 9.08
CA THR A 85 -11.23 -9.11 9.60
C THR A 85 -11.24 -9.10 11.14
N PRO A 86 -10.19 -8.58 11.81
CA PRO A 86 -10.19 -8.38 13.25
C PRO A 86 -11.17 -7.28 13.68
N ALA A 87 -11.76 -7.40 14.86
CA ALA A 87 -12.67 -6.37 15.40
C ALA A 87 -11.96 -5.02 15.65
N ASP A 88 -10.66 -5.06 15.94
CA ASP A 88 -9.79 -3.92 16.22
C ASP A 88 -8.97 -3.48 14.99
N VAL A 89 -9.40 -3.82 13.77
CA VAL A 89 -8.59 -3.61 12.55
C VAL A 89 -8.21 -2.14 12.33
N LEU A 90 -9.11 -1.20 12.65
CA LEU A 90 -8.84 0.23 12.57
C LEU A 90 -7.78 0.65 13.59
N ASP A 91 -7.84 0.13 14.82
CA ASP A 91 -6.83 0.39 15.85
C ASP A 91 -5.46 -0.18 15.45
N GLN A 92 -5.44 -1.36 14.82
CA GLN A 92 -4.22 -1.95 14.28
C GLN A 92 -3.62 -1.10 13.14
N TYR A 93 -4.45 -0.55 12.27
CA TYR A 93 -4.01 0.38 11.22
C TYR A 93 -3.47 1.70 11.82
N LEU A 94 -4.23 2.36 12.68
CA LEU A 94 -3.80 3.60 13.33
C LEU A 94 -2.54 3.41 14.17
N GLY A 95 -2.41 2.25 14.82
CA GLY A 95 -1.18 1.87 15.53
C GLY A 95 0.03 1.71 14.60
N SER A 96 -0.15 1.31 13.34
CA SER A 96 0.95 1.17 12.38
C SER A 96 1.48 2.52 11.94
N LEU A 97 0.60 3.52 11.78
CA LEU A 97 0.96 4.91 11.51
C LEU A 97 1.76 5.51 12.69
N ASN A 98 1.31 5.26 13.92
CA ASN A 98 2.06 5.65 15.12
C ASN A 98 3.44 4.98 15.18
N ALA A 99 3.55 3.70 14.83
CA ALA A 99 4.81 2.95 14.87
C ALA A 99 5.89 3.49 13.93
N ILE A 100 5.48 4.10 12.80
CA ILE A 100 6.40 4.80 11.88
C ILE A 100 6.59 6.28 12.22
N GLY A 101 5.93 6.79 13.27
CA GLY A 101 6.19 8.11 13.84
C GLY A 101 5.17 9.20 13.49
N ILE A 102 3.99 8.84 12.96
CA ILE A 102 2.90 9.79 12.76
C ILE A 102 2.14 9.95 14.09
N ASP A 103 2.23 11.12 14.71
CA ASP A 103 1.45 11.44 15.91
C ASP A 103 0.04 11.89 15.50
N LEU A 104 -0.91 10.95 15.51
CA LEU A 104 -2.29 11.18 15.06
C LEU A 104 -3.03 12.32 15.79
N ARG A 105 -2.54 12.76 16.97
CA ARG A 105 -3.13 13.90 17.69
C ARG A 105 -2.80 15.25 17.06
N LYS A 106 -1.82 15.28 16.16
CA LYS A 106 -1.32 16.49 15.48
C LYS A 106 -1.79 16.60 14.03
N HIS A 107 -2.50 15.59 13.53
CA HIS A 107 -2.88 15.47 12.12
C HIS A 107 -4.37 15.18 12.00
N ASP A 108 -4.97 15.70 10.93
CA ASP A 108 -6.36 15.43 10.56
C ASP A 108 -6.41 14.13 9.75
N ILE A 109 -6.94 13.07 10.37
CA ILE A 109 -7.13 11.77 9.72
C ILE A 109 -8.61 11.53 9.44
N LYS A 110 -8.95 11.27 8.18
CA LYS A 110 -10.31 11.05 7.70
C LYS A 110 -10.42 9.73 6.95
N PHE A 111 -11.52 9.04 7.18
CA PHE A 111 -11.92 7.86 6.43
C PHE A 111 -13.07 8.29 5.52
N GLU A 112 -12.79 8.45 4.24
CA GLU A 112 -13.79 8.86 3.25
C GLU A 112 -14.26 7.62 2.50
N GLU A 113 -15.58 7.41 2.44
CA GLU A 113 -16.18 6.24 1.81
C GLU A 113 -15.78 6.16 0.33
N ASP A 114 -15.18 5.04 -0.05
CA ASP A 114 -14.75 4.77 -1.41
C ASP A 114 -14.83 3.26 -1.66
N ASN A 115 -15.85 2.85 -2.40
CA ASN A 115 -16.06 1.45 -2.73
C ASN A 115 -15.08 1.03 -3.83
N TRP A 116 -14.45 -0.11 -3.66
CA TRP A 116 -13.42 -0.61 -4.58
C TRP A 116 -14.00 -1.70 -5.47
N GLU A 117 -13.73 -1.60 -6.78
CA GLU A 117 -14.11 -2.59 -7.77
C GLU A 117 -12.95 -2.85 -8.74
N SER A 118 -12.72 -4.13 -9.05
CA SER A 118 -11.82 -4.56 -10.12
C SER A 118 -12.53 -5.58 -11.00
N PRO A 119 -13.11 -5.15 -12.13
CA PRO A 119 -13.81 -6.03 -13.06
C PRO A 119 -12.90 -7.13 -13.62
N THR A 120 -11.61 -6.84 -13.83
CA THR A 120 -10.62 -7.80 -14.32
C THR A 120 -10.35 -8.95 -13.35
N LEU A 121 -10.53 -8.72 -12.05
CA LEU A 121 -10.40 -9.73 -11.01
C LEU A 121 -11.76 -10.33 -10.60
N GLY A 122 -12.87 -9.81 -11.13
CA GLY A 122 -14.21 -10.14 -10.62
C GLY A 122 -14.32 -9.92 -9.11
N ALA A 123 -13.68 -8.86 -8.61
CA ALA A 123 -13.53 -8.58 -7.20
C ALA A 123 -14.09 -7.22 -6.85
N TRP A 124 -14.78 -7.11 -5.72
CA TRP A 124 -15.26 -5.84 -5.20
C TRP A 124 -15.35 -5.88 -3.68
N GLY A 125 -15.33 -4.70 -3.08
CA GLY A 125 -15.42 -4.52 -1.65
C GLY A 125 -15.91 -3.12 -1.28
N ILE A 126 -16.39 -3.01 -0.05
CA ILE A 126 -16.72 -1.72 0.55
C ILE A 126 -15.51 -1.22 1.34
N GLY A 127 -15.28 0.08 1.37
CA GLY A 127 -14.02 0.58 1.87
C GLY A 127 -13.97 2.07 2.10
N TRP A 128 -12.76 2.51 2.43
CA TRP A 128 -12.42 3.91 2.60
C TRP A 128 -11.08 4.21 1.96
N GLN A 129 -10.96 5.40 1.41
CA GLN A 129 -9.67 6.06 1.30
C GLN A 129 -9.35 6.75 2.62
N VAL A 130 -8.11 6.59 3.09
CA VAL A 130 -7.63 7.26 4.29
C VAL A 130 -6.85 8.49 3.91
N MET A 131 -7.38 9.65 4.31
CA MET A 131 -6.79 10.96 4.09
C MET A 131 -6.06 11.41 5.35
N LEU A 132 -4.81 11.86 5.21
CA LEU A 132 -3.98 12.46 6.26
C LEU A 132 -3.60 13.87 5.84
N ASP A 133 -4.10 14.88 6.54
CA ASP A 133 -3.92 16.30 6.20
C ASP A 133 -4.25 16.63 4.72
N GLY A 134 -5.25 15.96 4.16
CA GLY A 134 -5.68 16.11 2.76
C GLY A 134 -4.89 15.27 1.74
N LEU A 135 -3.91 14.48 2.18
CA LEU A 135 -3.18 13.52 1.35
C LEU A 135 -3.75 12.11 1.52
N GLU A 136 -4.13 11.47 0.43
CA GLU A 136 -4.54 10.05 0.43
C GLU A 136 -3.32 9.15 0.63
N ILE A 137 -3.26 8.45 1.78
CA ILE A 137 -2.11 7.63 2.20
C ILE A 137 -2.38 6.12 2.18
N THR A 138 -3.63 5.69 2.18
CA THR A 138 -4.00 4.27 2.29
C THR A 138 -5.37 4.02 1.68
N GLN A 139 -5.52 2.89 0.96
CA GLN A 139 -6.82 2.32 0.64
C GLN A 139 -7.14 1.22 1.66
N PHE A 140 -8.36 1.22 2.18
CA PHE A 140 -8.89 0.20 3.06
C PHE A 140 -10.09 -0.46 2.41
N THR A 141 -10.08 -1.78 2.22
CA THR A 141 -11.14 -2.51 1.51
C THR A 141 -11.56 -3.76 2.28
N TYR A 142 -12.86 -3.96 2.46
CA TYR A 142 -13.43 -5.24 2.90
C TYR A 142 -13.97 -6.00 1.70
N PHE A 143 -13.28 -7.05 1.26
CA PHE A 143 -13.73 -7.82 0.10
C PHE A 143 -15.06 -8.50 0.38
N GLN A 144 -16.01 -8.30 -0.53
CA GLN A 144 -17.28 -9.01 -0.54
C GLN A 144 -17.24 -10.17 -1.54
N GLN A 145 -16.58 -9.94 -2.68
CA GLN A 145 -16.43 -10.92 -3.74
C GLN A 145 -15.00 -10.90 -4.29
N CYS A 146 -14.49 -12.05 -4.71
CA CYS A 146 -13.21 -12.17 -5.42
C CYS A 146 -13.28 -13.33 -6.43
N GLY A 147 -12.81 -13.10 -7.66
CA GLY A 147 -12.89 -14.11 -8.72
C GLY A 147 -14.32 -14.48 -9.11
N GLY A 148 -15.29 -13.59 -8.90
CA GLY A 148 -16.71 -13.85 -9.11
C GLY A 148 -17.37 -14.70 -8.01
N VAL A 149 -16.67 -14.99 -6.91
CA VAL A 149 -17.16 -15.82 -5.80
C VAL A 149 -17.33 -14.98 -4.53
N ASP A 150 -18.47 -15.12 -3.88
CA ASP A 150 -18.75 -14.46 -2.59
C ASP A 150 -17.85 -15.04 -1.50
N LEU A 151 -17.34 -14.18 -0.62
CA LEU A 151 -16.40 -14.58 0.42
C LEU A 151 -17.12 -14.85 1.75
N ASP A 152 -17.01 -16.08 2.26
CA ASP A 152 -17.60 -16.46 3.56
C ASP A 152 -16.95 -15.71 4.74
N LEU A 153 -15.63 -15.55 4.70
CA LEU A 153 -14.85 -14.81 5.69
C LEU A 153 -14.35 -13.51 5.06
N VAL A 154 -15.01 -12.40 5.37
CA VAL A 154 -14.65 -11.07 4.85
C VAL A 154 -13.23 -10.69 5.30
N PRO A 155 -12.26 -10.62 4.37
CA PRO A 155 -10.92 -10.14 4.66
C PRO A 155 -10.88 -8.60 4.66
N ALA A 156 -10.03 -8.03 5.50
CA ALA A 156 -9.63 -6.64 5.41
C ALA A 156 -8.34 -6.53 4.59
N GLU A 157 -8.38 -5.75 3.53
CA GLU A 157 -7.23 -5.31 2.75
C GLU A 157 -6.83 -3.90 3.17
N ILE A 158 -5.55 -3.72 3.49
CA ILE A 158 -4.96 -2.42 3.83
C ILE A 158 -3.77 -2.19 2.91
N THR A 159 -3.87 -1.16 2.08
CA THR A 159 -2.91 -0.88 1.01
C THR A 159 -2.30 0.51 1.20
N TYR A 160 -1.08 0.57 1.71
CA TYR A 160 -0.35 1.82 1.97
C TYR A 160 0.33 2.30 0.68
N GLY A 161 0.20 3.59 0.37
CA GLY A 161 1.05 4.25 -0.61
C GLY A 161 2.37 4.69 0.03
N LEU A 162 3.43 3.88 -0.10
CA LEU A 162 4.67 4.10 0.65
C LEU A 162 5.35 5.42 0.31
N GLU A 163 5.39 5.81 -0.96
CA GLU A 163 6.03 7.06 -1.39
C GLU A 163 5.33 8.28 -0.79
N ARG A 164 3.98 8.33 -0.84
CA ARG A 164 3.20 9.43 -0.25
C ARG A 164 3.38 9.48 1.26
N LEU A 165 3.29 8.33 1.93
CA LEU A 165 3.43 8.20 3.36
C LEU A 165 4.82 8.65 3.84
N VAL A 166 5.88 8.24 3.13
CA VAL A 166 7.25 8.62 3.45
C VAL A 166 7.51 10.07 3.08
N ALA A 167 7.04 10.59 1.94
CA ALA A 167 7.16 12.01 1.60
C ALA A 167 6.56 12.90 2.70
N PHE A 168 5.40 12.51 3.24
CA PHE A 168 4.77 13.18 4.38
C PHE A 168 5.66 13.15 5.64
N LEU A 169 6.12 11.96 6.07
CA LEU A 169 7.04 11.81 7.20
C LEU A 169 8.36 12.59 7.00
N GLN A 170 8.78 12.65 5.74
CA GLN A 170 9.77 13.43 5.00
C GLN A 170 9.71 14.96 5.10
N GLY A 171 8.51 15.51 5.26
CA GLY A 171 8.25 16.91 4.92
C GLY A 171 8.71 17.27 3.49
N LYS A 172 8.59 16.33 2.54
CA LYS A 172 9.02 16.49 1.14
C LYS A 172 7.81 16.72 0.25
N GLU A 173 7.92 17.69 -0.66
CA GLU A 173 6.86 18.01 -1.64
C GLU A 173 6.90 17.08 -2.86
N SER A 174 8.03 16.44 -3.13
CA SER A 174 8.25 15.52 -4.25
C SER A 174 8.75 14.17 -3.75
N VAL A 175 8.21 13.09 -4.33
CA VAL A 175 8.65 11.73 -4.05
C VAL A 175 10.13 11.50 -4.39
N TYR A 176 10.68 12.24 -5.36
CA TYR A 176 12.09 12.12 -5.76
C TYR A 176 13.07 12.65 -4.71
N ASP A 177 12.60 13.51 -3.81
CA ASP A 177 13.40 14.12 -2.73
C ASP A 177 13.40 13.27 -1.45
N ILE A 178 12.66 12.16 -1.44
CA ILE A 178 12.66 11.19 -0.34
C ILE A 178 14.09 10.63 -0.16
N GLU A 179 14.59 10.63 1.06
CA GLU A 179 15.78 9.88 1.43
C GLU A 179 15.43 8.39 1.52
N TRP A 180 15.98 7.62 0.60
CA TRP A 180 15.78 6.17 0.55
C TRP A 180 16.49 5.48 1.71
N THR A 181 17.74 5.88 1.92
CA THR A 181 18.64 5.52 3.02
C THR A 181 19.72 6.60 3.12
N SER A 182 20.54 6.58 4.17
CA SER A 182 21.60 7.57 4.41
C SER A 182 22.42 7.85 3.15
N GLY A 183 22.29 9.06 2.59
CA GLY A 183 23.06 9.52 1.43
C GLY A 183 22.56 9.01 0.07
N THR A 184 21.40 8.35 -0.02
CA THR A 184 20.78 7.91 -1.28
C THR A 184 19.34 8.40 -1.33
N SER A 185 18.96 9.15 -2.37
CA SER A 185 17.58 9.60 -2.57
C SER A 185 16.77 8.64 -3.43
N TYR A 186 15.45 8.77 -3.40
CA TYR A 186 14.53 8.07 -4.28
C TYR A 186 14.82 8.37 -5.75
N SER A 187 15.19 9.62 -6.07
CA SER A 187 15.64 10.01 -7.41
C SER A 187 16.81 9.15 -7.91
N THR A 188 17.84 8.96 -7.07
CA THR A 188 19.00 8.12 -7.41
C THR A 188 18.60 6.68 -7.75
N VAL A 189 17.58 6.15 -7.08
CA VAL A 189 17.13 4.75 -7.23
C VAL A 189 16.12 4.57 -8.37
N ARG A 190 15.25 5.56 -8.63
CA ARG A 190 14.00 5.37 -9.41
C ARG A 190 13.78 6.35 -10.55
N LEU A 191 14.45 7.51 -10.59
CA LEU A 191 14.15 8.53 -11.60
C LEU A 191 14.43 8.02 -13.02
N ALA A 192 15.56 7.34 -13.22
CA ALA A 192 15.92 6.78 -14.53
C ALA A 192 14.88 5.74 -15.00
N ASP A 193 14.43 4.86 -14.10
CA ASP A 193 13.37 3.88 -14.37
C ASP A 193 12.09 4.57 -14.82
N GLU A 194 11.65 5.62 -14.11
CA GLU A 194 10.41 6.35 -14.42
C GLU A 194 10.46 6.96 -15.82
N VAL A 195 11.57 7.65 -16.15
CA VAL A 195 11.76 8.30 -17.44
C VAL A 195 11.75 7.25 -18.56
N GLN A 196 12.53 6.17 -18.42
CA GLN A 196 12.65 5.15 -19.45
C GLN A 196 11.35 4.39 -19.66
N ASN A 197 10.65 4.01 -18.59
CA ASN A 197 9.36 3.35 -18.72
C ASN A 197 8.31 4.30 -19.33
N SER A 198 8.28 5.57 -18.94
CA SER A 198 7.34 6.53 -19.52
C SER A 198 7.54 6.74 -21.03
N VAL A 199 8.78 6.62 -21.53
CA VAL A 199 9.09 6.70 -22.97
C VAL A 199 8.73 5.40 -23.70
N TYR A 200 8.91 4.26 -23.04
CA TYR A 200 8.68 2.94 -23.63
C TYR A 200 7.19 2.62 -23.84
N ASN A 201 6.33 3.01 -22.90
CA ASN A 201 4.88 2.75 -22.95
C ASN A 201 4.15 3.77 -23.82
#